data_AF-A0A9D6UAN2-F1
#
_entry.id   AF-A0A9D6UAN2-F1
#
_cell.length_a   1.000
_cell.length_b   1.000
_cell.length_c   1.000
_cell.angle_alpha   90.00
_cell.angle_beta   90.00
_cell.angle_gamma   90.00
#
_symmetry.space_group_name_H-M   'P 1'
#
loop_
_entity.id
_entity.type
_entity.pdbx_description
1 polymer ?
#
loop_
_entity_poly.entity_id
_entity_poly.type
_entity_poly.pdbx_seq_one_letter_code
_entity_poly.pdbx_strand_id
1 'polypeptide(L)'
;MKTTILSLSALTIAFFSVHANAFAQKKEKDKVLANKVYTIDLTETGSKKTPKPESDEISFKGDKLNSKFMSSEYKFSGATYTVSVDSSSESKEITFECLSKNPDGEELKWDVTITDDAIEGTAVISKKGKTKKEYSFSGTQKVKPGKK
;
A
#
# COMPACT_ATOMS: atom_id res chain seq x y z
N MET A 1 -22.11 0.34 -77.16
CA MET A 1 -22.52 1.49 -76.33
C MET A 1 -23.53 1.01 -75.30
N LYS A 2 -23.26 1.20 -74.00
CA LYS A 2 -24.22 1.50 -72.90
C LYS A 2 -23.58 1.24 -71.53
N THR A 3 -23.01 2.32 -70.98
CA THR A 3 -23.03 2.80 -69.59
C THR A 3 -22.92 1.84 -68.39
N THR A 4 -21.77 2.00 -67.74
CA THR A 4 -21.44 1.88 -66.31
C THR A 4 -22.46 2.56 -65.38
N ILE A 5 -22.85 1.93 -64.27
CA ILE A 5 -23.28 2.62 -63.04
C ILE A 5 -22.72 1.85 -61.83
N LEU A 6 -21.72 2.45 -61.19
CA LEU A 6 -21.22 2.12 -59.86
C LEU A 6 -22.20 2.70 -58.82
N SER A 7 -22.76 1.89 -57.92
CA SER A 7 -23.39 2.39 -56.70
C SER A 7 -22.41 2.25 -55.54
N LEU A 8 -21.85 3.37 -55.11
CA LEU A 8 -20.94 3.48 -53.97
C LEU A 8 -21.78 3.84 -52.72
N SER A 9 -22.11 2.84 -51.91
CA SER A 9 -22.79 3.05 -50.62
C SER A 9 -21.74 3.32 -49.54
N ALA A 10 -21.56 4.59 -49.17
CA ALA A 10 -20.71 4.99 -48.06
C ALA A 10 -21.44 4.72 -46.72
N LEU A 11 -20.97 3.72 -45.96
CA LEU A 11 -21.42 3.43 -44.61
C LEU A 11 -20.53 4.17 -43.62
N THR A 12 -20.96 5.34 -43.15
CA THR A 12 -20.27 6.12 -42.12
C THR A 12 -20.61 5.56 -40.73
N ILE A 13 -19.66 4.84 -40.12
CA ILE A 13 -19.75 4.42 -38.72
C ILE A 13 -19.17 5.55 -37.86
N ALA A 14 -20.04 6.27 -37.16
CA ALA A 14 -19.66 7.26 -36.17
C ALA A 14 -19.12 6.54 -34.91
N PHE A 15 -17.80 6.56 -34.72
CA PHE A 15 -17.15 6.15 -33.48
C PHE A 15 -17.48 7.17 -32.38
N PHE A 16 -18.48 6.87 -31.55
CA PHE A 16 -18.68 7.55 -30.27
C PHE A 16 -17.61 7.06 -29.29
N SER A 17 -16.47 7.75 -29.27
CA SER A 17 -15.44 7.59 -28.25
C SER A 17 -15.97 8.13 -26.92
N VAL A 18 -16.64 7.27 -26.14
CA VAL A 18 -16.87 7.50 -24.71
C VAL A 18 -15.51 7.52 -24.02
N HIS A 19 -14.91 8.71 -23.94
CA HIS A 19 -13.80 8.98 -23.06
C HIS A 19 -14.35 8.91 -21.65
N ALA A 20 -14.25 7.74 -21.02
CA ALA A 20 -14.35 7.62 -19.59
C ALA A 20 -13.22 8.47 -19.00
N ASN A 21 -13.54 9.73 -18.69
CA ASN A 21 -12.74 10.54 -17.81
C ASN A 21 -12.79 9.83 -16.45
N ALA A 22 -11.87 8.90 -16.25
CA ALA A 22 -11.52 8.43 -14.93
C ALA A 22 -10.98 9.67 -14.22
N PHE A 23 -11.87 10.36 -13.51
CA PHE A 23 -11.48 11.37 -12.55
C PHE A 23 -10.58 10.65 -11.56
N ALA A 24 -9.27 10.75 -11.78
CA ALA A 24 -8.27 10.51 -10.76
C ALA A 24 -8.54 11.56 -9.68
N GLN A 25 -9.49 11.26 -8.79
CA GLN A 25 -9.76 12.04 -7.61
C GLN A 25 -8.41 12.17 -6.91
N LYS A 26 -7.91 13.41 -6.86
CA LYS A 26 -6.68 13.75 -6.15
C LYS A 26 -6.91 13.31 -4.71
N LYS A 27 -6.37 12.14 -4.34
CA LYS A 27 -6.52 11.59 -2.99
C LYS A 27 -6.16 12.70 -2.01
N GLU A 28 -7.10 13.04 -1.14
CA GLU A 28 -6.83 14.01 -0.09
C GLU A 28 -5.60 13.52 0.68
N LYS A 29 -4.66 14.43 0.98
CA LYS A 29 -3.45 14.06 1.72
C LYS A 29 -3.88 13.43 3.03
N ASP A 30 -3.30 12.28 3.36
CA ASP A 30 -3.58 11.64 4.64
C ASP A 30 -3.23 12.62 5.77
N LYS A 31 -4.18 12.87 6.66
CA LYS A 31 -4.00 13.73 7.85
C LYS A 31 -3.84 12.91 9.13
N VAL A 32 -4.06 11.60 9.05
CA VAL A 32 -4.13 10.70 10.20
C VAL A 32 -2.76 10.10 10.51
N LEU A 33 -2.07 9.54 9.52
CA LEU A 33 -0.75 8.93 9.69
C LEU A 33 0.39 9.84 9.27
N ALA A 34 0.13 10.90 8.51
CA ALA A 34 1.17 11.80 8.03
C ALA A 34 2.10 12.31 9.15
N ASN A 35 3.40 12.09 8.93
CA ASN A 35 4.51 12.41 9.82
C ASN A 35 4.57 11.60 11.12
N LYS A 36 3.74 10.56 11.28
CA LYS A 36 3.89 9.60 12.37
C LYS A 36 5.03 8.63 12.11
N VAL A 37 5.61 8.15 13.20
CA VAL A 37 6.68 7.15 13.23
C VAL A 37 6.32 6.15 14.31
N TYR A 38 6.44 4.86 14.01
CA TYR A 38 6.21 3.78 14.94
C TYR A 38 7.47 2.92 15.03
N THR A 39 7.76 2.43 16.23
CA THR A 39 8.74 1.37 16.44
C THR A 39 7.96 0.07 16.57
N ILE A 40 8.26 -0.91 15.73
CA ILE A 40 7.60 -2.21 15.68
C ILE A 40 8.62 -3.33 15.87
N ASP A 41 8.14 -4.46 16.38
CA ASP A 41 8.91 -5.70 16.46
C ASP A 41 8.33 -6.71 15.45
N LEU A 42 9.10 -7.00 14.39
CA LEU A 42 8.75 -7.95 13.33
C LEU A 42 9.17 -9.37 13.73
N THR A 43 8.21 -10.28 13.78
CA THR A 43 8.47 -11.71 14.01
C THR A 43 8.14 -12.49 12.75
N GLU A 44 9.11 -13.19 12.16
CA GLU A 44 8.87 -14.04 10.98
C GLU A 44 7.98 -15.23 11.39
N THR A 45 6.85 -15.38 10.71
CA THR A 45 5.87 -16.44 10.94
C THR A 45 6.07 -17.59 9.93
N GLY A 46 5.51 -18.77 10.23
CA GLY A 46 5.59 -19.93 9.33
C GLY A 46 6.89 -20.74 9.40
N SER A 47 7.83 -20.35 10.25
CA SER A 47 9.04 -21.13 10.56
C SER A 47 8.80 -22.10 11.74
N LYS A 48 9.51 -23.25 11.77
CA LYS A 48 9.37 -24.28 12.83
C LYS A 48 9.74 -23.79 14.24
N LYS A 49 10.46 -22.68 14.34
CA LYS A 49 10.84 -22.03 15.59
C LYS A 49 10.56 -20.55 15.42
N THR A 50 9.89 -19.94 16.39
CA THR A 50 9.70 -18.49 16.42
C THR A 50 11.07 -17.82 16.51
N PRO A 51 11.50 -17.10 15.48
CA PRO A 51 12.77 -16.40 15.52
C PRO A 51 12.69 -15.22 16.49
N LYS A 52 13.85 -14.69 16.86
CA LYS A 52 13.91 -13.47 17.65
C LYS A 52 13.25 -12.33 16.84
N PRO A 53 12.41 -11.49 17.46
CA PRO A 53 11.86 -10.34 16.76
C PRO A 53 12.96 -9.37 16.30
N GLU A 54 12.80 -8.85 15.09
CA GLU A 54 13.64 -7.80 14.51
C GLU A 54 12.97 -6.44 14.72
N SER A 55 13.72 -5.46 15.22
CA SER A 55 13.17 -4.12 15.44
C SER A 55 13.16 -3.33 14.14
N ASP A 56 12.05 -2.67 13.84
CA ASP A 56 11.89 -1.80 12.68
C ASP A 56 11.28 -0.45 13.07
N GLU A 57 11.62 0.58 12.30
CA GLU A 57 11.01 1.90 12.40
C GLU A 57 10.23 2.17 11.12
N ILE A 58 8.91 2.15 11.23
CA ILE A 58 8.03 2.52 10.13
C ILE A 58 7.66 4.01 10.22
N SER A 59 7.68 4.70 9.08
CA SER A 59 7.36 6.13 9.02
C SER A 59 6.50 6.49 7.83
N PHE A 60 5.56 7.39 8.07
CA PHE A 60 4.62 7.88 7.08
C PHE A 60 5.02 9.29 6.68
N LYS A 61 5.62 9.46 5.49
CA LYS A 61 6.13 10.75 5.01
C LYS A 61 5.78 10.93 3.53
N GLY A 62 5.17 12.07 3.21
CA GLY A 62 4.81 12.41 1.82
C GLY A 62 3.95 11.34 1.15
N ASP A 63 2.90 10.89 1.82
CA ASP A 63 1.97 9.85 1.37
C ASP A 63 2.60 8.46 1.14
N LYS A 64 3.84 8.27 1.63
CA LYS A 64 4.56 6.99 1.58
C LYS A 64 4.81 6.40 2.95
N LEU A 65 4.66 5.08 3.05
CA LEU A 65 5.18 4.26 4.13
C LEU A 65 6.62 3.89 3.82
N ASN A 66 7.50 4.05 4.79
CA ASN A 66 8.90 3.62 4.74
C ASN A 66 9.16 2.72 5.95
N SER A 67 9.82 1.59 5.72
CA SER A 67 10.31 0.66 6.76
C SER A 67 11.83 0.62 6.67
N LYS A 68 12.54 0.83 7.78
CA LYS A 68 14.01 0.81 7.76
C LYS A 68 14.54 -0.59 7.50
N PHE A 69 13.99 -1.60 8.17
CA PHE A 69 14.37 -2.99 8.04
C PHE A 69 14.10 -3.52 6.63
N MET A 70 12.90 -3.28 6.08
CA MET A 70 12.57 -3.76 4.73
C MET A 70 13.37 -3.05 3.65
N SER A 71 13.74 -1.77 3.86
CA SER A 71 14.65 -1.06 2.97
C SER A 71 16.09 -1.58 3.04
N SER A 72 16.63 -1.85 4.24
CA SER A 72 18.02 -2.29 4.39
C SER A 72 18.23 -3.73 3.94
N GLU A 73 17.35 -4.65 4.35
CA GLU A 73 17.54 -6.09 4.12
C GLU A 73 17.04 -6.53 2.75
N TYR A 74 15.93 -5.95 2.29
CA TYR A 74 15.21 -6.43 1.10
C TYR A 74 15.08 -5.38 -0.01
N LYS A 75 15.69 -4.19 0.17
CA LYS A 75 15.72 -3.11 -0.83
C LYS A 75 14.33 -2.61 -1.23
N PHE A 76 13.32 -2.76 -0.36
CA PHE A 76 12.00 -2.15 -0.59
C PHE A 76 12.08 -0.66 -0.34
N SER A 77 11.81 0.14 -1.37
CA SER A 77 11.69 1.59 -1.23
C SER A 77 10.32 2.00 -0.69
N GLY A 78 10.21 3.22 -0.16
CA GLY A 78 8.95 3.73 0.35
C GLY A 78 7.85 3.78 -0.70
N ALA A 79 6.67 3.29 -0.35
CA ALA A 79 5.54 3.13 -1.27
C ALA A 79 4.27 3.79 -0.73
N THR A 80 3.38 4.14 -1.66
CA THR A 80 2.11 4.77 -1.33
C THR A 80 1.24 3.81 -0.52
N TYR A 81 0.67 4.32 0.57
CA TYR A 81 -0.29 3.59 1.39
C TYR A 81 -1.70 4.15 1.18
N THR A 82 -2.71 3.33 1.45
CA THR A 82 -4.11 3.75 1.50
C THR A 82 -4.60 3.59 2.93
N VAL A 83 -5.18 4.65 3.49
CA VAL A 83 -5.75 4.67 4.84
C VAL A 83 -7.27 4.53 4.75
N SER A 84 -7.84 3.74 5.65
CA SER A 84 -9.25 3.74 5.97
C SER A 84 -9.42 4.06 7.45
N VAL A 85 -10.44 4.84 7.80
CA VAL A 85 -10.76 5.20 9.18
C VAL A 85 -12.17 4.73 9.45
N ASP A 86 -12.31 3.81 10.40
CA ASP A 86 -13.61 3.42 10.93
C ASP A 86 -13.89 4.24 12.20
N SER A 87 -15.00 4.99 12.16
CA SER A 87 -15.50 5.80 13.28
C SER A 87 -16.86 5.33 13.77
N SER A 88 -17.24 4.09 13.48
CA SER A 88 -18.50 3.48 13.92
C SER A 88 -18.48 3.06 15.40
N SER A 89 -17.28 2.88 15.98
CA SER A 89 -17.05 2.54 17.38
C SER A 89 -16.63 3.74 18.24
N GLU A 90 -16.66 3.57 19.57
CA GLU A 90 -16.18 4.58 20.53
C GLU A 90 -14.66 4.86 20.38
N SER A 91 -13.88 3.83 19.99
CA SER A 91 -12.48 3.96 19.58
C SER A 91 -12.37 4.09 18.07
N LYS A 92 -11.48 4.98 17.60
CA LYS A 92 -11.21 5.12 16.17
C LYS A 92 -10.21 4.05 15.74
N GLU A 93 -10.65 3.16 14.86
CA GLU A 93 -9.77 2.18 14.24
C GLU A 93 -9.26 2.74 12.91
N ILE A 94 -7.95 2.71 12.72
CA ILE A 94 -7.29 3.16 11.50
C ILE A 94 -6.63 1.97 10.86
N THR A 95 -7.07 1.59 9.67
CA THR A 95 -6.41 0.54 8.89
C THR A 95 -5.64 1.15 7.73
N PHE A 96 -4.53 0.54 7.37
CA PHE A 96 -3.86 0.90 6.13
C PHE A 96 -3.26 -0.30 5.41
N GLU A 97 -3.24 -0.18 4.09
CA GLU A 97 -2.60 -1.13 3.20
C GLU A 97 -1.51 -0.44 2.39
N CYS A 98 -0.39 -1.15 2.18
CA CYS A 98 0.71 -0.67 1.37
C CYS A 98 1.25 -1.81 0.51
N LEU A 99 1.42 -1.57 -0.79
CA LEU A 99 2.02 -2.52 -1.72
C LEU A 99 3.25 -1.89 -2.37
N SER A 100 4.39 -2.57 -2.29
CA SER A 100 5.66 -2.12 -2.84
C SER A 100 6.37 -3.22 -3.62
N LYS A 101 7.29 -2.84 -4.51
CA LYS A 101 8.12 -3.76 -5.28
C LYS A 101 9.59 -3.40 -5.11
N ASN A 102 10.46 -4.41 -5.01
CA ASN A 102 11.91 -4.22 -5.00
C ASN A 102 12.52 -4.47 -6.40
N PRO A 103 13.79 -4.09 -6.64
CA PRO A 103 14.46 -4.34 -7.92
C PRO A 103 14.58 -5.82 -8.30
N ASP A 104 14.52 -6.73 -7.33
CA ASP A 104 14.58 -8.18 -7.53
C ASP A 104 13.24 -8.78 -7.98
N GLY A 105 12.21 -7.94 -8.17
CA GLY A 105 10.88 -8.33 -8.63
C GLY A 105 10.03 -9.02 -7.56
N GLU A 106 10.35 -8.79 -6.29
CA GLU A 106 9.53 -9.20 -5.15
C GLU A 106 8.53 -8.12 -4.81
N GLU A 107 7.41 -8.54 -4.21
CA GLU A 107 6.32 -7.67 -3.77
C GLU A 107 6.22 -7.75 -2.25
N LEU A 108 6.11 -6.60 -1.59
CA LEU A 108 5.88 -6.50 -0.15
C LEU A 108 4.52 -5.86 0.07
N LYS A 109 3.63 -6.59 0.73
CA LYS A 109 2.30 -6.14 1.18
C LYS A 109 2.31 -5.92 2.68
N TRP A 110 1.80 -4.77 3.11
CA TRP A 110 1.48 -4.47 4.51
C TRP A 110 -0.04 -4.42 4.67
N ASP A 111 -0.54 -5.07 5.73
CA ASP A 111 -1.91 -5.00 6.19
C ASP A 111 -1.88 -4.67 7.68
N VAL A 112 -2.37 -3.49 8.06
CA VAL A 112 -2.06 -2.91 9.37
C VAL A 112 -3.27 -2.25 9.99
N THR A 113 -3.39 -2.42 11.30
CA THR A 113 -4.41 -1.79 12.15
C THR A 113 -3.73 -0.96 13.23
N ILE A 114 -4.27 0.23 13.47
CA ILE A 114 -3.88 1.12 14.56
C ILE A 114 -5.13 1.41 15.38
N THR A 115 -5.02 1.13 16.67
CA THR A 115 -6.03 1.44 17.67
C THR A 115 -5.37 2.25 18.77
N ASP A 116 -5.89 3.45 19.00
CA ASP A 116 -5.27 4.48 19.85
C ASP A 116 -3.82 4.80 19.42
N ASP A 117 -2.84 4.30 20.16
CA ASP A 117 -1.40 4.47 19.90
C ASP A 117 -0.66 3.15 19.61
N ALA A 118 -1.38 2.02 19.68
CA ALA A 118 -0.85 0.71 19.38
C ALA A 118 -0.98 0.44 17.87
N ILE A 119 0.03 -0.22 17.32
CA ILE A 119 0.04 -0.65 15.93
C ILE A 119 0.30 -2.15 15.87
N GLU A 120 -0.44 -2.84 15.03
CA GLU A 120 -0.28 -4.27 14.78
C GLU A 120 -0.62 -4.61 13.34
N GLY A 121 -0.07 -5.71 12.82
CA GLY A 121 -0.38 -6.13 11.47
C GLY A 121 0.55 -7.20 10.94
N THR A 122 0.50 -7.36 9.62
CA THR A 122 1.34 -8.31 8.89
C THR A 122 2.10 -7.64 7.75
N ALA A 123 3.26 -8.21 7.45
CA ALA A 123 4.07 -7.86 6.29
C ALA A 123 4.41 -9.13 5.50
N VAL A 124 4.00 -9.21 4.24
CA VAL A 124 4.16 -10.40 3.39
C VAL A 124 5.07 -10.07 2.23
N ILE A 125 6.18 -10.79 2.10
CA ILE A 125 7.06 -10.74 0.93
C ILE A 125 6.70 -11.92 0.02
N SER A 126 6.38 -11.62 -1.24
CA SER A 126 6.05 -12.61 -2.26
C SER A 126 6.84 -12.40 -3.54
N LYS A 127 6.96 -13.44 -4.35
CA LYS A 127 7.53 -13.35 -5.71
C LYS A 127 6.71 -14.22 -6.64
N LYS A 128 6.19 -13.62 -7.72
CA LYS A 128 5.32 -14.31 -8.70
C LYS A 128 4.12 -14.99 -8.02
N GLY A 129 3.49 -14.30 -7.07
CA GLY A 129 2.32 -14.80 -6.32
C GLY A 129 2.62 -15.88 -5.27
N LYS A 130 3.89 -16.26 -5.07
CA LYS A 130 4.29 -17.20 -4.02
C LYS A 130 4.86 -16.46 -2.82
N THR A 131 4.28 -16.68 -1.64
CA THR A 131 4.82 -16.17 -0.37
C THR A 131 6.23 -16.73 -0.14
N LYS A 132 7.17 -15.83 0.15
CA LYS A 132 8.54 -16.16 0.54
C LYS A 132 8.74 -16.03 2.03
N LYS A 133 8.22 -14.93 2.59
CA LYS A 133 8.30 -14.62 4.01
C LYS A 133 7.02 -13.94 4.45
N GLU A 134 6.67 -14.17 5.70
CA GLU A 134 5.55 -13.54 6.36
C GLU A 134 6.02 -13.09 7.74
N TYR A 135 5.59 -11.90 8.14
CA TYR A 135 5.89 -11.33 9.43
C TYR A 135 4.59 -10.91 10.10
N SER A 136 4.46 -11.22 11.39
CA SER A 136 3.54 -10.54 12.29
C SER A 136 4.30 -9.49 13.07
N PHE A 137 3.72 -8.33 13.30
CA PHE A 137 4.34 -7.31 14.12
C PHE A 137 3.36 -6.60 15.02
N SER A 138 3.90 -6.03 16.08
CA SER A 138 3.22 -5.06 16.93
C SER A 138 4.21 -3.99 17.40
N GLY A 139 3.69 -2.86 17.86
CA GLY A 139 4.52 -1.76 18.30
C GLY A 139 3.73 -0.57 18.82
N THR A 140 4.41 0.56 18.98
CA THR A 140 3.80 1.80 19.49
C THR A 140 4.34 3.03 18.77
N GLN A 141 3.55 4.11 18.81
CA GLN A 141 3.94 5.37 18.20
C GLN A 141 5.13 5.99 18.95
N LYS A 142 6.16 6.40 18.22
CA LYS A 142 7.31 7.10 18.78
C LYS A 142 6.92 8.52 19.17
N VAL A 143 6.84 8.78 20.48
CA VAL A 143 6.59 10.13 21.00
C VAL A 143 7.87 10.96 20.87
N LYS A 144 7.76 12.18 20.31
CA LYS A 144 8.90 13.12 20.31
C LYS A 144 9.24 13.51 21.75
N PRO A 145 10.50 13.43 22.19
CA PRO A 145 10.89 13.93 23.50
C PRO A 145 10.59 15.44 23.57
N GLY A 146 9.68 15.85 24.45
CA GLY A 146 9.35 17.27 24.70
C GLY A 146 7.87 17.68 24.62
N LYS A 147 6.94 16.75 24.34
CA LYS A 147 5.50 16.99 24.54
C LYS A 147 4.97 15.99 25.56
N LYS A 148 4.92 16.43 26.83
CA LYS A 148 4.01 15.89 27.85
C LYS A 148 2.90 16.90 28.05
#